data_AF-A0A8B7IY74-F1
#
_entry.id   AF-A0A8B7IY74-F1
#
_cell.length_a   1.000
_cell.length_b   1.000
_cell.length_c   1.000
_cell.angle_alpha   90.00
_cell.angle_beta   90.00
_cell.angle_gamma   90.00
#
_symmetry.space_group_name_H-M   'P 1'
#
loop_
_entity.id
_entity.type
_entity.pdbx_description
1 polymer ?
#
loop_
_entity_poly.entity_id
_entity_poly.type
_entity_poly.pdbx_seq_one_letter_code
_entity_poly.pdbx_strand_id
1 'polypeptide(L)'
;MFSDIYKIREVANGLCLEVEGKMVTRTEGQIDDSLIGGNASAEGPEGDGTEATVITGVDIVINHHLQETSFTKESYKKYIKDYMKAIKARLEEHKPERVKPFMTGAAEQIKHILANFKNYQFFVGENMNPDGMVALLDFREDGVTPYMIFFKDGLEIEKC
;
A
#
# COMPACT_ATOMS: atom_id res chain seq x y z
N MET A 1 1.28 5.26 4.11
CA MET A 1 0.51 4.09 3.63
C MET A 1 -0.46 4.47 2.51
N PHE A 2 -1.34 5.45 2.72
CA PHE A 2 -2.20 6.05 1.68
C PHE A 2 -2.70 7.42 2.20
N SER A 3 -3.35 8.20 1.34
CA SER A 3 -4.01 9.48 1.68
C SER A 3 -5.53 9.41 1.52
N ASP A 4 -6.26 10.41 1.99
CA ASP A 4 -7.73 10.47 1.94
C ASP A 4 -8.31 10.84 0.55
N ILE A 5 -7.45 11.08 -0.44
CA ILE A 5 -7.84 11.38 -1.83
C ILE A 5 -8.48 10.18 -2.54
N TYR A 6 -8.26 8.97 -2.02
CA TYR A 6 -8.79 7.73 -2.59
C TYR A 6 -10.18 7.42 -2.06
N LYS A 7 -10.89 6.54 -2.77
CA LYS A 7 -12.15 6.00 -2.29
C LYS A 7 -11.87 4.93 -1.22
N ILE A 8 -12.13 5.30 0.03
CA ILE A 8 -11.89 4.45 1.20
C ILE A 8 -13.23 3.89 1.70
N ARG A 9 -13.28 2.58 1.98
CA ARG A 9 -14.45 1.90 2.56
C ARG A 9 -14.05 1.12 3.80
N GLU A 10 -14.88 1.14 4.82
CA GLU A 10 -14.72 0.25 5.97
C GLU A 10 -15.27 -1.14 5.62
N VAL A 11 -14.45 -2.16 5.84
CA VAL A 11 -14.79 -3.57 5.61
C VAL A 11 -14.48 -4.39 6.87
N ALA A 12 -14.87 -5.66 6.88
CA ALA A 12 -14.68 -6.56 8.03
C ALA A 12 -15.22 -5.94 9.35
N ASN A 13 -16.45 -5.42 9.31
CA ASN A 13 -17.11 -4.74 10.45
C ASN A 13 -16.29 -3.56 11.02
N GLY A 14 -15.62 -2.80 10.15
CA GLY A 14 -14.82 -1.64 10.54
C GLY A 14 -13.44 -1.97 11.09
N LEU A 15 -12.97 -3.22 10.93
CA LEU A 15 -11.62 -3.63 11.30
C LEU A 15 -10.58 -3.22 10.24
N CYS A 16 -10.99 -3.24 8.97
CA CYS A 16 -10.11 -2.97 7.84
C CYS A 16 -10.63 -1.79 7.01
N LEU A 17 -9.69 -1.08 6.40
CA LEU A 17 -9.95 -0.08 5.38
C LEU A 17 -9.58 -0.67 4.04
N GLU A 18 -10.49 -0.56 3.09
CA GLU A 18 -10.27 -0.93 1.70
C GLU A 18 -10.14 0.35 0.88
N VAL A 19 -9.03 0.50 0.17
CA VAL A 19 -8.67 1.70 -0.57
C VAL A 19 -8.62 1.35 -2.05
N GLU A 20 -9.55 1.89 -2.81
CA GLU A 20 -9.66 1.66 -4.26
C GLU A 20 -8.63 2.53 -5.00
N GLY A 21 -7.80 1.89 -5.82
CA GLY A 21 -6.79 2.55 -6.64
C GLY A 21 -7.10 2.40 -8.13
N LYS A 22 -6.11 2.75 -8.95
CA LYS A 22 -6.14 2.54 -10.41
C LYS A 22 -4.76 2.14 -10.93
N MET A 23 -4.74 1.39 -12.02
CA MET A 23 -3.52 1.15 -12.77
C MET A 23 -3.09 2.43 -13.49
N VAL A 24 -1.82 2.82 -13.35
CA VAL A 24 -1.24 3.98 -14.02
C VAL A 24 0.12 3.62 -14.59
N THR A 25 0.48 4.32 -15.67
CA THR A 25 1.82 4.30 -16.24
C THR A 25 2.41 5.70 -16.15
N ARG A 26 3.64 5.81 -15.67
CA ARG A 26 4.39 7.06 -15.51
C ARG A 26 5.74 6.93 -16.18
N THR A 27 6.20 8.00 -16.79
CA THR A 27 7.54 8.10 -17.35
C THR A 27 8.37 8.97 -16.41
N GLU A 28 9.28 8.37 -15.65
CA GLU A 28 10.26 9.13 -14.86
C GLU A 28 11.36 9.66 -15.78
N GLY A 29 11.74 10.92 -15.60
CA GLY A 29 12.84 11.54 -16.35
C GLY A 29 12.46 12.31 -17.62
N GLN A 30 11.17 12.40 -17.99
CA GLN A 30 10.77 13.41 -18.98
C GLN A 30 10.76 14.79 -18.33
N ILE A 31 11.85 15.54 -18.52
CA ILE A 31 11.77 16.99 -18.55
C ILE A 31 10.87 17.29 -19.74
N ASP A 32 9.71 17.88 -19.50
CA ASP A 32 8.84 18.36 -20.58
C ASP A 32 9.67 19.39 -21.36
N ASP A 33 10.09 19.07 -22.59
CA ASP A 33 10.90 19.98 -23.42
C ASP A 33 10.20 21.34 -23.64
N SER A 34 8.89 21.44 -23.39
CA SER A 34 8.17 22.72 -23.38
C SER A 34 8.52 23.63 -22.20
N LEU A 35 9.13 23.11 -21.13
CA LEU A 35 9.60 23.88 -19.97
C LEU A 35 11.03 24.40 -20.13
N ILE A 36 11.83 23.89 -21.07
CA ILE A 36 13.11 24.49 -21.46
C ILE A 36 12.84 25.58 -22.51
N GLY A 37 12.06 26.59 -22.11
CA GLY A 37 11.97 27.84 -22.84
C GLY A 37 13.28 28.60 -22.73
N GLY A 38 14.18 28.47 -23.71
CA GLY A 38 15.43 29.23 -23.65
C GLY A 38 16.48 28.96 -24.74
N ASN A 39 16.20 29.46 -25.95
CA ASN A 39 17.18 29.94 -26.95
C ASN A 39 17.88 28.90 -27.85
N ALA A 40 17.55 28.98 -29.15
CA ALA A 40 18.24 28.29 -30.24
C ALA A 40 19.63 28.90 -30.48
N SER A 41 20.70 28.09 -30.39
CA SER A 41 21.85 28.13 -31.32
C SER A 41 22.96 27.15 -30.92
N ALA A 42 23.50 26.51 -31.96
CA ALA A 42 24.82 25.89 -32.09
C ALA A 42 24.99 24.38 -31.79
N GLU A 43 25.57 23.74 -32.80
CA GLU A 43 25.95 22.34 -32.96
C GLU A 43 26.85 21.82 -31.81
N GLY A 44 26.54 20.63 -31.30
CA GLY A 44 27.34 19.88 -30.30
C GLY A 44 26.75 18.48 -30.09
N PRO A 45 27.57 17.44 -29.87
CA PRO A 45 27.23 16.06 -30.23
C PRO A 45 26.27 15.38 -29.25
N GLU A 46 25.46 14.48 -29.82
CA GLU A 46 24.80 13.31 -29.22
C GLU A 46 24.51 13.45 -27.72
N GLY A 47 23.32 14.00 -27.43
CA GLY A 47 22.76 13.97 -26.09
C GLY A 47 22.65 12.53 -25.60
N ASP A 48 23.32 12.27 -24.48
CA ASP A 48 23.15 11.09 -23.63
C ASP A 48 21.66 10.95 -23.33
N GLY A 49 20.98 10.13 -24.14
CA GLY A 49 19.57 9.84 -23.99
C GLY A 49 19.39 9.06 -22.71
N THR A 50 19.14 9.76 -21.61
CA THR A 50 18.80 9.15 -20.33
C THR A 50 17.57 8.29 -20.59
N GLU A 51 17.71 6.97 -20.54
CA GLU A 51 16.63 6.04 -20.83
C GLU A 51 15.46 6.36 -19.89
N ALA A 52 14.36 6.86 -20.45
CA ALA A 52 13.20 7.24 -19.69
C ALA A 52 12.61 5.98 -19.04
N THR A 53 12.59 5.92 -17.71
CA THR A 53 12.08 4.75 -16.98
C THR A 53 10.56 4.82 -16.96
N VAL A 54 9.90 3.92 -17.69
CA VAL A 54 8.45 3.77 -17.66
C VAL A 54 8.06 2.83 -16.52
N ILE A 55 7.39 3.37 -15.51
CA ILE A 55 6.85 2.62 -14.37
C ILE A 55 5.35 2.43 -14.55
N THR A 56 4.89 1.18 -14.56
CA THR A 56 3.46 0.84 -14.54
C THR A 56 3.12 0.13 -13.23
N GLY A 57 2.03 0.53 -12.59
CA GLY A 57 1.59 -0.06 -11.32
C GLY A 57 0.34 0.59 -10.75
N VAL A 58 -0.04 0.17 -9.54
CA VAL A 58 -1.17 0.77 -8.82
C VAL A 58 -0.76 2.14 -8.31
N ASP A 59 -1.57 3.15 -8.55
CA ASP A 59 -1.28 4.54 -8.19
C ASP A 59 -1.08 4.74 -6.68
N ILE A 60 -1.78 4.01 -5.83
CA ILE A 60 -1.56 4.01 -4.37
C ILE A 60 -0.11 3.61 -4.05
N VAL A 61 0.37 2.51 -4.65
CA VAL A 61 1.73 1.98 -4.46
C VAL A 61 2.76 3.00 -4.92
N ILE A 62 2.59 3.54 -6.12
CA ILE A 62 3.55 4.48 -6.72
C ILE A 62 3.58 5.81 -5.93
N ASN A 63 2.42 6.36 -5.58
CA ASN A 63 2.35 7.66 -4.89
C ASN A 63 2.90 7.63 -3.46
N HIS A 64 2.84 6.47 -2.80
CA HIS A 64 3.27 6.33 -1.41
C HIS A 64 4.54 5.49 -1.28
N HIS A 65 5.23 5.27 -2.40
CA HIS A 65 6.47 4.51 -2.49
C HIS A 65 6.41 3.18 -1.73
N LEU A 66 5.27 2.48 -1.81
CA LEU A 66 5.09 1.21 -1.12
C LEU A 66 5.99 0.15 -1.76
N GLN A 67 6.64 -0.64 -0.92
CA GLN A 67 7.59 -1.65 -1.36
C GLN A 67 6.92 -3.02 -1.38
N GLU A 68 6.97 -3.70 -2.52
CA GLU A 68 6.48 -5.07 -2.63
C GLU A 68 7.35 -6.01 -1.79
N THR A 69 6.71 -6.95 -1.10
CA THR A 69 7.37 -8.00 -0.33
C THR A 69 6.68 -9.34 -0.59
N SER A 70 7.35 -10.44 -0.23
CA SER A 70 6.81 -11.78 -0.42
C SER A 70 6.77 -12.54 0.89
N PHE A 71 5.73 -13.37 1.05
CA PHE A 71 5.59 -14.26 2.18
C PHE A 71 5.31 -15.69 1.70
N THR A 72 5.77 -16.67 2.48
CA THR A 72 5.13 -17.98 2.47
C THR A 72 3.90 -17.91 3.37
N LYS A 73 2.94 -18.81 3.15
CA LYS A 73 1.75 -18.88 4.02
C LYS A 73 2.12 -19.12 5.49
N GLU A 74 3.24 -19.77 5.77
CA GLU A 74 3.76 -19.97 7.12
C GLU A 74 4.43 -18.73 7.70
N SER A 75 5.28 -18.03 6.93
CA SER A 75 5.91 -16.80 7.40
C SER A 75 4.88 -15.70 7.63
N TYR A 76 3.86 -15.60 6.77
CA TYR A 76 2.76 -14.65 6.97
C TYR A 76 1.94 -14.96 8.23
N LYS A 77 1.65 -16.25 8.50
CA LYS A 77 0.97 -16.66 9.75
C LYS A 77 1.75 -16.23 11.00
N LYS A 78 3.08 -16.29 10.96
CA LYS A 78 3.92 -15.84 12.06
C LYS A 78 3.88 -14.31 12.18
N TYR A 79 4.19 -13.61 11.09
CA TYR A 79 4.15 -12.15 11.00
C TYR A 79 2.83 -11.59 11.51
N ILE A 80 1.69 -12.04 10.96
CA ILE A 80 0.39 -11.44 11.28
C ILE A 80 0.00 -11.67 12.74
N LYS A 81 0.41 -12.80 13.35
CA LYS A 81 0.19 -13.04 14.77
C LYS A 81 0.97 -12.06 15.64
N ASP A 82 2.23 -11.79 15.30
CA ASP A 82 3.07 -10.87 16.07
C ASP A 82 2.62 -9.42 15.85
N TYR A 83 2.23 -9.05 14.63
CA TYR A 83 1.62 -7.77 14.31
C TYR A 83 0.31 -7.53 15.11
N MET A 84 -0.60 -8.50 15.17
CA MET A 84 -1.83 -8.36 15.96
C MET A 84 -1.55 -8.20 17.47
N LYS A 85 -0.51 -8.84 18.00
CA LYS A 85 -0.11 -8.63 19.41
C LYS A 85 0.38 -7.20 19.64
N ALA A 86 1.18 -6.66 18.72
CA ALA A 86 1.66 -5.28 18.81
C ALA A 86 0.50 -4.28 18.77
N ILE A 87 -0.46 -4.46 17.86
CA ILE A 87 -1.66 -3.61 17.81
C ILE A 87 -2.51 -3.78 19.07
N LYS A 88 -2.70 -5.01 19.56
CA LYS A 88 -3.42 -5.25 20.83
C LYS A 88 -2.79 -4.48 21.99
N ALA A 89 -1.47 -4.57 22.17
CA ALA A 89 -0.76 -3.85 23.23
C ALA A 89 -1.00 -2.33 23.12
N ARG A 90 -0.85 -1.78 21.91
CA ARG A 90 -1.13 -0.37 21.66
C ARG A 90 -2.59 0.02 21.97
N LEU A 91 -3.55 -0.82 21.61
CA LEU A 91 -4.96 -0.60 21.92
C LEU A 91 -5.22 -0.65 23.42
N GLU A 92 -4.59 -1.55 24.17
CA GLU A 92 -4.71 -1.62 25.63
C GLU A 92 -4.24 -0.32 26.31
N GLU A 93 -3.22 0.34 25.75
CA GLU A 93 -2.68 1.60 26.28
C GLU A 93 -3.51 2.83 25.89
N HIS A 94 -4.01 2.90 24.65
CA HIS A 94 -4.58 4.12 24.10
C HIS A 94 -6.10 4.09 23.87
N LYS A 95 -6.67 2.91 23.60
CA LYS A 95 -8.08 2.71 23.21
C LYS A 95 -8.59 1.35 23.72
N PRO A 96 -8.59 1.10 25.04
CA PRO A 96 -8.85 -0.23 25.60
C PRO A 96 -10.21 -0.80 25.21
N GLU A 97 -11.21 0.05 24.94
CA GLU A 97 -12.53 -0.34 24.44
C GLU A 97 -12.51 -1.03 23.07
N ARG A 98 -11.47 -0.80 22.25
CA ARG A 98 -11.30 -1.41 20.93
C ARG A 98 -10.67 -2.78 20.97
N VAL A 99 -10.02 -3.17 22.07
CA VAL A 99 -9.28 -4.44 22.20
C VAL A 99 -10.16 -5.65 21.90
N LYS A 100 -11.35 -5.72 22.52
CA LYS A 100 -12.25 -6.86 22.35
C LYS A 100 -12.80 -6.97 20.91
N PRO A 101 -13.37 -5.90 20.31
CA PRO A 101 -13.76 -5.91 18.90
C PRO A 101 -12.62 -6.29 17.96
N PHE A 102 -11.42 -5.74 18.19
CA PHE A 102 -10.23 -6.01 17.39
C PHE A 102 -9.85 -7.50 17.43
N MET A 103 -9.75 -8.09 18.62
CA MET A 103 -9.35 -9.50 18.76
C MET A 103 -10.36 -10.46 18.10
N THR A 104 -11.66 -10.20 18.23
CA THR A 104 -12.70 -11.01 17.59
C THR A 104 -12.62 -10.89 16.07
N GLY A 105 -12.61 -9.67 15.53
CA GLY A 105 -12.57 -9.43 14.09
C GLY A 105 -11.27 -9.89 13.44
N ALA A 106 -10.13 -9.68 14.10
CA ALA A 106 -8.81 -10.04 13.56
C ALA A 106 -8.69 -11.54 13.31
N ALA A 107 -9.24 -12.38 14.18
CA ALA A 107 -9.20 -13.82 13.99
C ALA A 107 -9.94 -14.27 12.72
N GLU A 108 -11.10 -13.67 12.42
CA GLU A 108 -11.87 -13.95 11.21
C GLU A 108 -11.18 -13.40 9.97
N GLN A 109 -10.69 -12.17 10.03
CA GLN A 109 -10.00 -11.53 8.92
C GLN A 109 -8.71 -12.27 8.55
N ILE A 110 -7.93 -12.73 9.53
CA ILE A 110 -6.73 -13.55 9.27
C ILE A 110 -7.09 -14.85 8.59
N LYS A 111 -8.17 -15.52 9.00
CA LYS A 111 -8.64 -16.75 8.33
C LYS A 111 -9.00 -16.48 6.87
N HIS A 112 -9.70 -15.37 6.61
CA HIS A 112 -10.07 -14.96 5.26
C HIS A 112 -8.84 -14.68 4.39
N ILE A 113 -7.87 -13.91 4.90
CA ILE A 113 -6.62 -13.61 4.18
C ILE A 113 -5.84 -14.89 3.89
N LEU A 114 -5.72 -15.80 4.86
CA LEU A 114 -5.01 -17.06 4.66
C LEU A 114 -5.71 -18.01 3.68
N ALA A 115 -7.04 -17.97 3.58
CA ALA A 115 -7.79 -18.74 2.60
C ALA A 115 -7.49 -18.24 1.18
N ASN A 116 -7.41 -16.93 0.98
CA ASN A 116 -7.19 -16.27 -0.30
C ASN A 116 -5.72 -15.83 -0.51
N PHE A 117 -4.78 -16.40 0.24
CA PHE A 117 -3.39 -15.94 0.34
C PHE A 117 -2.68 -15.76 -1.01
N LYS A 118 -3.02 -16.59 -2.00
CA LYS A 118 -2.39 -16.55 -3.33
C LYS A 118 -2.88 -15.40 -4.22
N ASN A 119 -4.01 -14.80 -3.89
CA ASN A 119 -4.57 -13.68 -4.66
C ASN A 119 -3.89 -12.37 -4.27
N TYR A 120 -3.45 -12.27 -3.02
CA TYR A 120 -2.87 -11.05 -2.47
C TYR A 120 -1.42 -10.86 -2.90
N GLN A 121 -1.11 -9.64 -3.32
CA GLN A 121 0.25 -9.10 -3.31
C GLN A 121 0.47 -8.32 -2.01
N PHE A 122 1.67 -8.40 -1.45
CA PHE A 122 1.98 -7.84 -0.14
C PHE A 122 2.87 -6.62 -0.28
N PHE A 123 2.49 -5.53 0.37
CA PHE A 123 3.22 -4.27 0.32
C PHE A 123 3.51 -3.75 1.72
N VAL A 124 4.69 -3.19 1.93
CA VAL A 124 5.07 -2.48 3.16
C VAL A 124 5.28 -1.00 2.86
N GLY A 125 5.27 -0.17 3.90
CA GLY A 125 5.63 1.25 3.74
C GLY A 125 7.05 1.43 3.21
N GLU A 126 7.34 2.62 2.69
CA GLU A 126 8.64 3.00 2.11
C GLU A 126 9.85 2.61 2.98
N ASN A 127 9.73 2.77 4.30
CA ASN A 127 10.79 2.42 5.27
C ASN A 127 11.01 0.91 5.47
N MET A 128 10.21 0.05 4.81
CA MET A 128 10.28 -1.41 4.88
C MET A 128 10.31 -1.99 6.30
N ASN A 129 9.64 -1.33 7.26
CA ASN A 129 9.63 -1.76 8.64
C ASN A 129 9.03 -3.19 8.75
N PRO A 130 9.81 -4.20 9.17
CA PRO A 130 9.35 -5.59 9.24
C PRO A 130 8.28 -5.82 10.33
N ASP A 131 8.24 -4.95 11.33
CA ASP A 131 7.24 -4.96 12.41
C ASP A 131 6.03 -4.07 12.06
N GLY A 132 6.11 -3.33 10.96
CA GLY A 132 5.08 -2.44 10.47
C GLY A 132 3.92 -3.17 9.79
N MET A 133 2.96 -2.39 9.30
CA MET A 133 1.82 -2.94 8.56
C MET A 133 2.22 -3.46 7.19
N VAL A 134 1.72 -4.64 6.86
CA VAL A 134 1.65 -5.16 5.49
C VAL A 134 0.26 -4.89 4.93
N ALA A 135 0.22 -4.09 3.86
CA ALA A 135 -0.97 -3.85 3.05
C ALA A 135 -1.15 -4.97 2.02
N LEU A 136 -2.41 -5.32 1.75
CA LEU A 136 -2.77 -6.43 0.86
C LEU A 136 -3.41 -5.86 -0.40
N LEU A 137 -2.76 -6.00 -1.55
CA LEU A 137 -3.32 -5.63 -2.84
C LEU A 137 -4.04 -6.84 -3.45
N ASP A 138 -5.25 -6.63 -3.93
CA ASP A 138 -6.03 -7.56 -4.74
C ASP A 138 -6.83 -6.79 -5.80
N PHE A 139 -7.49 -7.50 -6.71
CA PHE A 139 -8.31 -6.93 -7.77
C PHE A 139 -9.77 -7.29 -7.58
N ARG A 140 -10.67 -6.39 -7.98
CA ARG A 140 -12.12 -6.65 -7.96
C ARG A 140 -12.48 -7.81 -8.89
N GLU A 141 -13.73 -8.24 -8.84
CA GLU A 141 -14.28 -9.27 -9.73
C GLU A 141 -14.17 -8.90 -11.23
N ASP A 142 -14.01 -7.62 -11.55
CA ASP A 142 -13.73 -7.15 -12.91
C ASP A 142 -12.30 -7.48 -13.39
N GLY A 143 -11.40 -7.89 -12.49
CA GLY A 143 -10.00 -8.21 -12.76
C GLY A 143 -9.12 -7.01 -13.10
N VAL A 144 -9.63 -5.78 -13.03
CA VAL A 144 -8.94 -4.57 -13.50
C VAL A 144 -8.82 -3.52 -12.40
N THR A 145 -9.82 -3.39 -11.52
CA THR A 145 -9.84 -2.37 -10.47
C THR A 145 -9.02 -2.85 -9.27
N PRO A 146 -7.85 -2.26 -8.97
CA PRO A 146 -7.06 -2.65 -7.81
C PRO A 146 -7.65 -2.05 -6.53
N TYR A 147 -7.53 -2.77 -5.43
CA TYR A 147 -7.80 -2.24 -4.10
C TYR A 147 -6.80 -2.78 -3.09
N MET A 148 -6.47 -1.94 -2.10
CA MET A 148 -5.56 -2.32 -1.01
C MET A 148 -6.31 -2.38 0.31
N ILE A 149 -6.05 -3.43 1.09
CA ILE A 149 -6.61 -3.63 2.43
C ILE A 149 -5.56 -3.25 3.48
N PHE A 150 -5.98 -2.43 4.45
CA PHE A 150 -5.18 -1.99 5.59
C PHE A 150 -5.94 -2.25 6.90
N PHE A 151 -5.23 -2.58 7.99
CA PHE A 151 -5.88 -2.72 9.32
C PHE A 151 -6.10 -1.36 9.96
N LYS A 152 -7.36 -0.98 10.22
CA LYS A 152 -7.72 0.36 10.71
C LYS A 152 -7.03 0.71 12.02
N ASP A 153 -7.04 -0.22 12.98
CA ASP A 153 -6.43 -0.03 14.30
C ASP A 153 -4.88 0.02 14.26
N GLY A 154 -4.27 -0.30 13.11
CA GLY A 154 -2.84 -0.16 12.86
C GLY A 154 -2.44 1.13 12.14
N LEU A 155 -3.39 2.04 11.87
CA LEU A 155 -3.16 3.32 11.23
C LEU A 155 -3.41 4.47 12.19
N GLU A 156 -2.74 5.58 11.91
CA GLU A 156 -3.00 6.87 12.55
C GLU A 156 -3.42 7.87 11.49
N ILE A 157 -4.38 8.72 11.86
CA ILE A 157 -4.85 9.79 11.01
C ILE A 157 -3.95 10.99 11.29
N GLU A 158 -3.12 11.35 10.32
CA GLU A 158 -2.38 12.61 10.31
C GLU A 158 -3.26 13.68 9.65
N LYS A 159 -3.47 14.80 10.35
CA LYS A 159 -4.14 15.98 9.79
C LYS A 159 -3.07 16.99 9.44
N CYS A 160 -2.92 17.29 8.15
CA CYS A 160 -2.12 18.41 7.66
C CYS A 160 -2.97 19.70 7.62
#